data_AF-A0A376AF36-F1
#
_entry.id   AF-A0A376AF36-F1
#
_cell.length_a   1.000
_cell.length_b   1.000
_cell.length_c   1.000
_cell.angle_alpha   90.00
_cell.angle_beta   90.00
_cell.angle_gamma   90.00
#
_symmetry.space_group_name_H-M   'P 1'
#
loop_
_entity.id
_entity.type
_entity.pdbx_description
1 polymer ?
#
loop_
_entity_poly.entity_id
_entity_poly.type
_entity_poly.pdbx_seq_one_letter_code
_entity_poly.pdbx_strand_id
1 'polypeptide(L)'
;MDWASFLKHHNLVHSMSRRGNCHDNAVAESFFNLLKRERIRRRVYRSRDEARQGVFDYIEMFYNPKRKHVRNRMLSPVEFERLQKT
;
A
#
# COMPACT_ATOMS: atom_id res chain seq x y z
N MET A 1 20.49 1.12 -18.85
CA MET A 1 20.72 1.29 -17.40
C MET A 1 20.15 0.07 -16.70
N ASP A 2 21.00 -0.65 -15.98
CA ASP A 2 20.59 -1.80 -15.18
C ASP A 2 19.92 -1.32 -13.89
N TRP A 3 18.69 -1.79 -13.63
CA TRP A 3 17.87 -1.40 -12.48
C TRP A 3 18.59 -1.67 -11.15
N ALA A 4 19.38 -2.74 -11.07
CA ALA A 4 20.18 -3.03 -9.88
C ALA A 4 21.26 -1.98 -9.63
N SER A 5 21.89 -1.49 -10.69
CA SER A 5 22.88 -0.42 -10.62
C SER A 5 22.27 0.91 -10.13
N PHE A 6 21.05 1.24 -10.58
CA PHE A 6 20.30 2.41 -10.10
C PHE A 6 20.03 2.31 -8.60
N LEU A 7 19.47 1.19 -8.12
CA LEU A 7 19.16 1.01 -6.70
C LEU A 7 20.39 1.10 -5.82
N LYS A 8 21.50 0.46 -6.24
CA LYS A 8 22.77 0.53 -5.52
C LYS A 8 23.29 1.97 -5.43
N HIS A 9 23.19 2.75 -6.50
CA HIS A 9 23.61 4.15 -6.50
C HIS A 9 22.79 5.02 -5.55
N HIS A 10 21.51 4.70 -5.36
CA HIS A 10 20.60 5.41 -4.46
C HIS A 10 20.49 4.82 -3.05
N ASN A 11 21.36 3.87 -2.68
CA ASN A 11 21.31 3.15 -1.39
C ASN A 11 19.94 2.49 -1.12
N LEU A 12 19.28 2.01 -2.17
CA LEU A 12 18.00 1.32 -2.09
C LEU A 12 18.21 -0.20 -2.11
N VAL A 13 17.52 -0.89 -1.21
CA VAL A 13 17.51 -2.36 -1.18
C VAL A 13 16.43 -2.87 -2.13
N HIS A 14 16.78 -3.87 -2.94
CA HIS A 14 15.82 -4.46 -3.87
C HIS A 14 14.81 -5.33 -3.11
N SER A 15 13.52 -5.10 -3.33
CA SER A 15 12.41 -5.87 -2.72
C SER A 15 12.18 -7.24 -3.39
N MET A 16 13.17 -7.76 -4.14
CA MET A 16 13.05 -9.06 -4.81
C MET A 16 13.51 -10.16 -3.86
N SER A 17 12.56 -10.74 -3.16
CA SER A 17 12.74 -11.99 -2.44
C SER A 17 13.04 -13.15 -3.41
N ARG A 18 13.64 -14.23 -2.89
CA ARG A 18 13.81 -15.48 -3.66
C ARG A 18 12.46 -15.97 -4.17
N ARG A 19 12.45 -16.60 -5.36
CA ARG A 19 11.27 -17.27 -5.91
C ARG A 19 10.67 -18.21 -4.85
N GLY A 20 9.39 -18.02 -4.52
CA GLY A 20 8.69 -18.78 -3.48
C GLY A 20 8.61 -18.09 -2.10
N ASN A 21 9.24 -16.94 -1.92
CA ASN A 21 9.13 -16.15 -0.68
C ASN A 21 8.29 -14.89 -0.95
N CYS A 22 6.98 -14.97 -0.77
CA CYS A 22 6.06 -13.86 -1.08
C CYS A 22 5.93 -12.83 0.05
N HIS A 23 6.63 -13.00 1.17
CA HIS A 23 6.42 -12.19 2.38
C HIS A 23 6.71 -10.70 2.16
N ASP A 24 7.74 -10.39 1.37
CA ASP A 24 8.12 -9.01 1.05
C ASP A 24 7.02 -8.29 0.22
N ASN A 25 6.31 -9.01 -0.64
CA ASN A 25 5.22 -8.46 -1.44
C ASN A 25 3.84 -8.57 -0.75
N ALA A 26 3.68 -9.44 0.25
CA ALA A 26 2.39 -9.76 0.85
C ALA A 26 1.67 -8.53 1.42
N VAL A 27 2.41 -7.53 1.92
CA VAL A 27 1.83 -6.28 2.43
C VAL A 27 1.22 -5.45 1.29
N ALA A 28 1.95 -5.30 0.18
CA ALA A 28 1.46 -4.61 -1.00
C ALA A 28 0.26 -5.34 -1.63
N GLU A 29 0.34 -6.67 -1.75
CA GLU A 29 -0.77 -7.49 -2.26
C GLU A 29 -2.04 -7.35 -1.40
N SER A 30 -1.88 -7.34 -0.07
CA SER A 30 -3.00 -7.12 0.85
C SER A 30 -3.66 -5.76 0.60
N PHE A 31 -2.87 -4.69 0.48
CA PHE A 31 -3.36 -3.35 0.15
C PHE A 31 -4.13 -3.34 -1.18
N PHE A 32 -3.55 -3.87 -2.25
CA PHE A 32 -4.18 -3.84 -3.57
C PHE A 32 -5.47 -4.68 -3.62
N ASN A 33 -5.52 -5.79 -2.90
CA ASN A 33 -6.74 -6.58 -2.77
C ASN A 33 -7.86 -5.77 -2.09
N LEU A 34 -7.54 -5.02 -1.05
CA LEU A 34 -8.48 -4.15 -0.34
C LEU A 34 -8.94 -2.98 -1.20
N LEU A 35 -8.00 -2.25 -1.81
CA LEU A 35 -8.30 -1.13 -2.71
C LEU A 35 -9.26 -1.56 -3.83
N LYS A 36 -8.97 -2.69 -4.48
CA LYS A 36 -9.83 -3.23 -5.54
C LYS A 36 -11.22 -3.55 -5.01
N ARG A 37 -11.31 -4.24 -3.88
CA ARG A 37 -12.58 -4.68 -3.29
C ARG A 37 -13.45 -3.53 -2.83
N GLU A 38 -12.87 -2.53 -2.18
CA GLU A 38 -13.61 -1.52 -1.44
C GLU A 38 -13.83 -0.24 -2.24
N ARG A 39 -12.93 0.08 -3.19
CA ARG A 39 -13.00 1.33 -3.95
C ARG A 39 -13.23 1.16 -5.45
N ILE A 40 -12.69 0.10 -6.06
CA ILE A 40 -12.65 -0.02 -7.54
C ILE A 40 -13.76 -0.91 -8.10
N ARG A 41 -14.01 -2.08 -7.52
CA ARG A 41 -14.87 -3.14 -8.12
C ARG A 41 -16.30 -2.72 -8.50
N ARG A 42 -16.86 -1.69 -7.86
CA ARG A 42 -18.23 -1.22 -8.10
C ARG A 42 -18.29 0.23 -8.58
N ARG A 43 -17.17 0.78 -9.07
CA ARG A 43 -17.08 2.17 -9.51
C ARG A 43 -16.55 2.25 -10.93
N VAL A 44 -17.29 2.95 -11.79
CA VAL A 44 -16.84 3.33 -13.11
C VAL A 44 -16.31 4.77 -13.02
N TYR A 45 -15.05 4.96 -13.37
CA TYR A 45 -14.43 6.28 -13.44
C TYR A 45 -14.55 6.82 -14.86
N ARG A 46 -14.98 8.07 -14.99
CA ARG A 46 -15.16 8.72 -16.30
C ARG A 46 -13.84 9.21 -16.88
N SER A 47 -12.85 9.48 -16.03
CA SER A 47 -11.53 9.92 -16.43
C SER A 47 -10.44 9.34 -15.53
N ARG A 48 -9.20 9.38 -16.02
CA ARG A 48 -8.03 8.98 -15.24
C ARG A 48 -7.81 9.88 -14.03
N ASP A 49 -8.15 11.16 -14.14
CA ASP A 49 -7.97 12.10 -13.02
C ASP A 49 -9.02 11.88 -11.93
N GLU A 50 -10.25 11.51 -12.30
CA GLU A 50 -11.25 11.06 -11.33
C GLU A 50 -10.78 9.78 -10.60
N ALA A 51 -10.19 8.83 -11.33
CA ALA A 51 -9.63 7.63 -10.72
C ALA A 51 -8.48 7.94 -9.75
N ARG A 52 -7.57 8.86 -10.13
CA ARG A 52 -6.47 9.31 -9.28
C ARG A 52 -6.97 9.95 -7.99
N GLN A 53 -7.89 10.90 -8.09
CA GLN A 53 -8.52 11.52 -6.92
C GLN A 53 -9.24 10.47 -6.07
N GLY A 54 -9.94 9.53 -6.72
CA GLY A 54 -10.65 8.45 -6.05
C GLY A 54 -9.74 7.52 -5.25
N VAL A 55 -8.54 7.22 -5.76
CA VAL A 55 -7.52 6.43 -5.07
C VAL A 55 -6.85 7.23 -3.95
N PHE A 56 -6.49 8.49 -4.21
CA PHE A 56 -5.90 9.38 -3.22
C PHE A 56 -6.82 9.55 -2.00
N ASP A 57 -8.10 9.87 -2.23
CA ASP A 57 -9.12 9.97 -1.19
C ASP A 57 -9.24 8.67 -0.38
N TYR A 58 -9.24 7.51 -1.05
CA TYR A 58 -9.29 6.23 -0.35
C TYR A 58 -8.07 6.01 0.55
N ILE A 59 -6.87 6.38 0.10
CA ILE A 59 -5.64 6.22 0.89
C ILE A 59 -5.62 7.17 2.08
N GLU A 60 -5.78 8.47 1.82
CA GLU A 60 -5.54 9.54 2.80
C GLU A 60 -6.72 9.75 3.75
N MET A 61 -7.96 9.57 3.30
CA MET A 61 -9.15 9.89 4.11
C MET A 61 -9.77 8.66 4.78
N PHE A 62 -9.38 7.45 4.36
CA PHE A 62 -9.95 6.20 4.86
C PHE A 62 -8.90 5.15 5.24
N TYR A 63 -8.07 4.69 4.32
CA TYR A 63 -7.17 3.56 4.56
C TYR A 63 -6.15 3.86 5.68
N ASN A 64 -5.36 4.92 5.52
CA ASN A 64 -4.32 5.27 6.50
C ASN A 64 -4.88 5.73 7.87
N PRO A 65 -5.90 6.61 7.94
CA PRO A 65 -6.34 7.16 9.24
C PRO A 65 -7.46 6.38 9.94
N LYS A 66 -8.26 5.57 9.23
CA LYS A 66 -9.50 4.99 9.80
C LYS A 66 -9.59 3.48 9.70
N ARG A 67 -8.99 2.87 8.67
CA ARG A 67 -9.19 1.44 8.41
C ARG A 67 -8.46 0.60 9.45
N LYS A 68 -9.20 -0.19 10.21
CA LYS A 68 -8.64 -1.09 11.23
C LYS A 68 -8.07 -2.36 10.60
N HIS A 69 -6.88 -2.76 11.03
CA HIS A 69 -6.25 -4.01 10.62
C HIS A 69 -6.12 -4.96 11.82
N VAL A 70 -6.54 -6.21 11.67
CA VAL A 70 -6.41 -7.25 12.73
C VAL A 70 -4.94 -7.40 13.15
N ARG A 71 -4.03 -7.41 12.20
CA ARG A 71 -2.57 -7.49 12.45
C ARG A 71 -2.04 -6.30 13.24
N ASN A 72 -2.70 -5.15 13.16
CA ASN A 72 -2.34 -3.93 13.88
C ASN A 72 -3.13 -3.79 15.19
N ARG A 73 -3.59 -4.89 15.80
CA ARG A 73 -4.41 -4.87 17.04
C ARG A 73 -5.70 -4.05 16.88
N MET A 74 -6.31 -4.12 15.70
CA MET A 74 -7.51 -3.34 15.36
C MET A 74 -7.31 -1.81 15.32
N LEU A 75 -6.06 -1.35 15.13
CA LEU A 75 -5.73 0.05 14.90
C LEU A 75 -5.63 0.36 13.40
N SER A 76 -5.77 1.64 13.06
CA SER A 76 -5.40 2.12 11.73
C SER A 76 -3.88 2.12 11.52
N PRO A 77 -3.39 2.13 10.26
CA PRO A 77 -1.97 2.24 9.98
C PRO A 77 -1.31 3.42 10.70
N VAL A 78 -1.93 4.61 10.65
CA VAL A 78 -1.38 5.82 11.28
C VAL A 78 -1.36 5.71 12.80
N GLU A 79 -2.43 5.19 13.42
CA GLU A 79 -2.46 4.99 14.87
C GLU A 79 -1.43 3.96 15.32
N PHE A 80 -1.30 2.85 14.58
CA PHE A 80 -0.31 1.83 14.85
C PHE A 80 1.11 2.41 14.81
N GLU A 81 1.46 3.16 13.77
CA GLU A 81 2.77 3.81 13.66
C GLU A 81 3.04 4.82 14.78
N ARG A 82 2.03 5.61 15.18
CA ARG A 82 2.17 6.57 16.29
C ARG A 82 2.54 5.88 17.60
N LEU A 83 1.94 4.71 17.87
CA LEU A 83 2.25 3.94 19.08
C LEU A 83 3.62 3.23 19.02
N GLN A 84 4.15 2.95 17.83
CA GLN A 84 5.49 2.34 17.67
C GLN A 84 6.63 3.36 17.70
N LYS A 85 6.33 4.65 17.48
CA LYS A 85 7.31 5.76 17.54
C LYS A 85 7.55 6.29 18.96
N THR A 86 7.03 5.59 19.98
CA THR A 86 7.29 5.85 21.40
C THR A 86 8.21 4.78 21.92
#